data_AF-A0A925FKT7-F1
#
_entry.id   AF-A0A925FKT7-F1
#
_cell.length_a   1.000
_cell.length_b   1.000
_cell.length_c   1.000
_cell.angle_alpha   90.00
_cell.angle_beta   90.00
_cell.angle_gamma   90.00
#
_symmetry.space_group_name_H-M   'P 1'
#
loop_
_entity.id
_entity.type
_entity.pdbx_description
1 polymer ?
#
loop_
_entity_poly.entity_id
_entity_poly.type
_entity_poly.pdbx_seq_one_letter_code
_entity_poly.pdbx_strand_id
1 'polypeptide(L)'
;MRVLFVAGNERGAEERQARAWLARENGSDLRSNAITVDAIANQDLDDIDVVWVHAGAAVPVLSAGAIARLTTYHRGGGGVLLTLLATPLALS
;
A
#
# COMPACT_ATOMS: atom_id res chain seq x y z
N MET A 1 7.55 -13.25 -4.78
CA MET A 1 6.24 -12.59 -4.64
C MET A 1 6.43 -11.12 -4.98
N ARG A 2 5.75 -10.59 -5.99
CA ARG A 2 5.86 -9.21 -6.43
C ARG A 2 4.87 -8.35 -5.66
N VAL A 3 5.39 -7.42 -4.88
CA VAL A 3 4.59 -6.56 -4.00
C VAL A 3 4.65 -5.14 -4.51
N LEU A 4 3.48 -4.53 -4.72
CA LEU A 4 3.34 -3.09 -4.89
C LEU A 4 3.08 -2.46 -3.51
N PHE A 5 4.03 -1.67 -3.02
CA PHE A 5 3.86 -0.93 -1.77
C PHE A 5 3.26 0.44 -2.03
N VAL A 6 2.14 0.72 -1.37
CA VAL A 6 1.41 1.99 -1.46
C VAL A 6 1.47 2.67 -0.10
N ALA A 7 2.10 3.84 -0.08
CA ALA A 7 2.29 4.62 1.13
C ALA A 7 1.05 5.49 1.40
N GLY A 8 0.49 5.40 2.61
CA GLY A 8 -0.52 6.37 3.09
C GLY A 8 0.08 7.76 3.25
N ASN A 9 1.32 7.82 3.74
CA ASN A 9 2.15 9.02 3.73
C ASN A 9 3.58 8.68 3.26
N GLU A 10 3.97 9.09 2.05
CA GLU A 10 5.32 8.82 1.51
C GLU A 10 6.45 9.38 2.40
N ARG A 11 6.16 10.42 3.19
CA ARG A 11 7.09 11.05 4.13
C ARG A 11 6.89 10.56 5.57
N GLY A 12 5.99 9.62 5.80
CA GLY A 12 5.74 9.05 7.12
C GLY A 12 6.89 8.17 7.60
N ALA A 13 7.15 8.20 8.90
CA ALA A 13 8.21 7.40 9.50
C ALA A 13 7.88 5.90 9.44
N GLU A 14 6.61 5.54 9.61
CA GLU A 14 6.12 4.16 9.56
C GLU A 14 6.24 3.59 8.15
N GLU A 15 5.83 4.34 7.12
CA GLU A 15 5.95 3.94 5.71
C GLU A 15 7.41 3.73 5.30
N ARG A 16 8.33 4.61 5.76
CA ARG A 16 9.76 4.41 5.53
C ARG A 16 10.28 3.14 6.21
N GLN A 17 9.86 2.87 7.44
CA GLN A 17 10.27 1.68 8.17
C GLN A 17 9.71 0.40 7.53
N ALA A 18 8.44 0.40 7.11
CA ALA A 18 7.79 -0.70 6.41
C ALA A 18 8.49 -0.99 5.08
N ARG A 19 8.84 0.04 4.29
CA ARG A 19 9.64 -0.12 3.06
C ARG A 19 11.02 -0.68 3.32
N ALA A 20 11.71 -0.18 4.35
CA ALA A 20 13.04 -0.68 4.72
C ALA A 20 12.99 -2.13 5.23
N TRP A 21 11.91 -2.52 5.89
CA TRP A 21 11.67 -3.91 6.28
C TRP A 21 11.40 -4.80 5.06
N LEU A 22 10.51 -4.39 4.16
CA LEU A 22 10.22 -5.07 2.89
C LEU A 22 11.46 -5.32 2.04
N ALA A 23 12.32 -4.31 1.92
CA ALA A 23 13.57 -4.41 1.15
C ALA A 23 14.58 -5.38 1.78
N ARG A 24 14.52 -5.60 3.10
CA ARG A 24 15.43 -6.49 3.84
C ARG A 24 14.97 -7.94 3.85
N GLU A 25 13.68 -8.17 4.11
CA GLU A 25 13.16 -9.52 4.31
C GLU A 25 13.06 -10.32 3.02
N ASN A 26 12.78 -9.67 1.89
CA ASN A 26 11.96 -10.38 0.92
C ASN A 26 12.68 -10.95 -0.30
N GLY A 27 13.92 -10.58 -0.66
CA GLY A 27 14.58 -11.05 -1.90
C GLY A 27 13.69 -10.94 -3.16
N SER A 28 12.61 -10.18 -3.05
CA SER A 28 11.44 -10.16 -3.91
C SER A 28 11.58 -8.94 -4.78
N ASP A 29 11.24 -9.07 -6.05
CA ASP A 29 11.21 -7.97 -7.00
C ASP A 29 10.15 -6.94 -6.53
N LEU A 30 10.60 -6.05 -5.65
CA LEU A 30 9.79 -5.05 -4.99
C LEU A 30 9.77 -3.87 -5.95
N ARG A 31 8.65 -3.73 -6.68
CA ARG A 31 8.32 -2.46 -7.32
C ARG A 31 7.91 -1.48 -6.23
N SER A 32 8.92 -1.03 -5.49
CA SER A 32 8.85 -0.13 -4.35
C SER A 32 8.72 1.34 -4.76
N ASN A 33 8.10 1.59 -5.92
CA ASN A 33 7.64 2.92 -6.24
C ASN A 33 6.56 3.19 -5.20
N ALA A 34 6.93 3.91 -4.13
CA ALA A 34 5.97 4.48 -3.21
C ALA A 34 5.12 5.40 -4.08
N ILE A 35 4.00 4.86 -4.54
CA ILE A 35 2.98 5.63 -5.20
C ILE A 35 2.03 6.11 -4.13
N THR A 36 1.47 7.29 -4.33
CA THR A 36 0.34 7.74 -3.54
C THR A 36 -0.83 6.78 -3.72
N VAL A 37 -1.71 6.74 -2.72
CA VAL A 37 -2.88 5.86 -2.76
C VAL A 37 -3.75 6.10 -4.00
N ASP A 38 -3.81 7.32 -4.53
CA ASP A 38 -4.60 7.66 -5.71
C ASP A 38 -3.92 7.27 -7.02
N ALA A 39 -2.59 7.23 -7.05
CA ALA A 39 -1.85 6.81 -8.23
C ALA A 39 -2.14 5.34 -8.59
N ILE A 40 -2.64 4.53 -7.65
CA ILE A 40 -3.05 3.15 -7.92
C ILE A 40 -4.12 3.04 -8.99
N ALA A 41 -5.00 4.05 -9.12
CA ALA A 41 -6.10 4.04 -10.07
C ALA A 41 -5.62 3.84 -11.51
N ASN A 42 -4.37 4.23 -11.80
CA ASN A 42 -3.75 4.18 -13.12
C ASN A 42 -2.56 3.21 -13.19
N GLN A 43 -2.32 2.38 -12.17
CA GLN A 43 -1.22 1.41 -12.21
C GLN A 43 -1.62 0.15 -12.95
N ASP A 44 -0.66 -0.37 -13.73
CA ASP A 44 -0.68 -1.75 -14.18
C ASP A 44 -0.37 -2.69 -13.00
N LEU A 45 -1.20 -3.73 -12.83
CA LEU A 45 -1.12 -4.69 -11.74
C LEU A 45 -1.02 -6.13 -12.25
N ASP A 46 -0.90 -6.34 -13.57
CA ASP A 46 -0.91 -7.67 -14.19
C ASP A 46 0.26 -8.55 -13.73
N ASP A 47 1.34 -7.90 -13.31
CA ASP A 47 2.55 -8.52 -12.80
C ASP A 47 2.73 -8.34 -11.28
N ILE A 48 1.68 -7.96 -10.55
CA ILE A 48 1.70 -7.77 -9.09
C ILE A 48 0.91 -8.90 -8.43
N ASP A 49 1.51 -9.56 -7.44
CA ASP A 49 0.86 -10.64 -6.68
C ASP A 49 0.09 -10.08 -5.48
N VAL A 50 0.62 -9.02 -4.86
CA VAL A 50 0.01 -8.34 -3.71
C VAL A 50 0.17 -6.83 -3.82
N VAL A 51 -0.93 -6.09 -3.63
CA VAL A 51 -0.89 -4.66 -3.31
C VAL A 51 -0.96 -4.50 -1.80
N TRP A 52 0.05 -3.87 -1.21
CA TRP A 52 0.06 -3.52 0.20
C TRP A 52 -0.13 -2.00 0.38
N VAL A 53 -1.31 -1.62 0.86
CA VAL A 53 -1.60 -0.26 1.32
C VAL A 53 -1.21 -0.14 2.80
N HIS A 54 -0.13 0.58 3.07
CA HIS A 54 0.35 0.86 4.42
C HIS A 54 0.03 2.30 4.80
N ALA A 55 -0.94 2.46 5.69
CA ALA A 55 -1.30 3.72 6.27
C ALA A 55 -0.86 3.73 7.74
N GLY A 56 0.24 4.42 8.02
CA GLY A 56 0.73 4.64 9.37
C GLY A 56 -0.19 5.59 10.15
N ALA A 57 0.35 6.69 10.66
CA ALA A 57 -0.43 7.70 11.37
C ALA A 57 -1.45 8.47 10.49
N ALA A 58 -1.39 8.33 9.16
CA ALA A 58 -2.28 9.00 8.23
C ALA A 58 -3.03 7.97 7.38
N VAL A 59 -4.30 7.74 7.71
CA VAL A 59 -5.21 6.96 6.86
C VAL A 59 -5.54 7.79 5.62
N PRO A 60 -5.10 7.38 4.41
CA PRO A 60 -5.37 8.15 3.22
C PRO A 60 -6.85 8.00 2.84
N VAL A 61 -7.47 9.10 2.40
CA VAL A 61 -8.77 9.02 1.75
C VAL A 61 -8.55 8.50 0.34
N LEU A 62 -9.10 7.33 0.04
CA LEU A 62 -9.02 6.73 -1.29
C LEU A 62 -10.02 7.41 -2.24
N SER A 63 -9.59 7.82 -3.42
CA SER A 63 -10.51 8.17 -4.50
C SER A 63 -11.37 6.98 -4.93
N ALA A 64 -12.54 7.28 -5.50
CA ALA A 64 -13.43 6.25 -6.07
C ALA A 64 -12.71 5.39 -7.13
N GLY A 65 -11.81 5.99 -7.92
CA GLY A 65 -10.99 5.29 -8.90
C GLY A 65 -10.01 4.30 -8.26
N ALA A 66 -9.32 4.71 -7.19
CA ALA A 66 -8.43 3.83 -6.43
C ALA A 66 -9.20 2.63 -5.83
N ILE A 67 -10.37 2.89 -5.24
CA ILE A 67 -11.25 1.83 -4.69
C ILE A 67 -11.71 0.86 -5.79
N ALA A 68 -12.17 1.38 -6.93
CA ALA A 68 -12.63 0.57 -8.05
C ALA A 68 -11.51 -0.31 -8.62
N ARG A 69 -10.30 0.24 -8.74
CA ARG A 69 -9.11 -0.49 -9.22
C ARG A 69 -8.72 -1.62 -8.27
N LEU A 70 -8.58 -1.33 -6.98
CA LEU A 70 -8.28 -2.34 -5.95
C LEU A 70 -9.34 -3.44 -5.89
N THR A 71 -10.63 -3.07 -5.98
CA THR A 71 -11.74 -4.03 -5.97
C THR A 71 -11.68 -4.95 -7.19
N THR A 72 -11.43 -4.40 -8.38
CA THR A 72 -11.31 -5.18 -9.61
C THR A 72 -10.13 -6.14 -9.55
N TYR A 73 -8.97 -5.64 -9.11
CA TYR A 73 -7.77 -6.46 -8.92
C TYR A 73 -8.01 -7.62 -7.94
N HIS A 74 -8.64 -7.33 -6.80
CA HIS A 74 -8.95 -8.36 -5.80
C HIS A 74 -9.92 -9.43 -6.34
N ARG A 75 -10.96 -9.02 -7.07
CA ARG A 75 -11.90 -9.95 -7.72
C ARG A 75 -11.23 -10.82 -8.79
N GLY A 76 -10.14 -10.33 -9.40
CA GLY A 76 -9.30 -11.08 -10.32
C GLY A 76 -8.35 -12.08 -9.66
N GLY A 77 -8.35 -12.17 -8.32
CA GLY A 77 -7.46 -13.07 -7.55
C GLY A 77 -6.22 -12.40 -6.95
N GLY A 78 -6.04 -11.09 -7.17
CA GLY A 78 -4.96 -10.32 -6.58
C GLY A 78 -5.08 -10.17 -5.06
N GLY A 79 -3.95 -10.23 -4.35
CA GLY A 79 -3.91 -10.02 -2.90
C GLY A 79 -3.95 -8.53 -2.55
N VAL A 80 -4.84 -8.13 -1.64
CA VAL A 80 -4.83 -6.76 -1.09
C VAL A 80 -4.59 -6.83 0.41
N LEU A 81 -3.48 -6.24 0.86
CA LEU A 81 -3.16 -6.07 2.27
C LEU A 81 -3.38 -4.61 2.66
N LEU A 82 -4.20 -4.38 3.69
CA LEU A 82 -4.44 -3.08 4.28
C LEU A 82 -3.93 -3.11 5.72
N THR A 83 -2.94 -2.28 6.03
CA THR A 83 -2.48 -2.08 7.41
C THR A 83 -2.74 -0.64 7.81
N LEU A 84 -3.52 -0.50 8.87
CA LEU A 84 -3.81 0.75 9.55
C LEU A 84 -3.11 0.68 10.90
N LEU A 85 -2.11 1.52 11.14
CA LEU A 85 -1.56 1.66 12.48
C LEU A 85 -2.47 2.62 13.23
N ALA A 86 -3.24 2.09 14.17
CA ALA A 86 -3.97 2.95 15.11
C ALA A 86 -2.93 3.79 15.85
N THR A 87 -2.87 5.09 15.55
CA THR A 87 -2.40 6.04 16.55
C THR A 87 -3.26 5.77 17.79
N PRO A 88 -2.68 5.54 18.98
CA PRO A 88 -3.51 5.45 20.18
C PRO A 88 -4.37 6.70 20.19
N LEU A 89 -5.70 6.52 20.16
CA LEU A 89 -6.64 7.60 20.40
C LEU A 89 -6.17 8.24 21.71
N ALA A 90 -5.59 9.44 21.61
CA ALA A 90 -5.30 10.21 22.79
C ALA A 90 -6.66 10.49 23.42
N LEU A 91 -7.01 9.72 24.45
CA LEU A 91 -8.13 10.04 25.31
C LEU A 91 -7.74 11.35 25.99
N SER A 92 -8.31 12.44 25.46
CA SER A 92 -8.29 13.78 26.01
C SER A 92 -8.84 13.81 27.43
#